data_AF-A0A9P7Z8C0-F1
#
_entry.id   AF-A0A9P7Z8C0-F1
#
_cell.length_a   1.000
_cell.length_b   1.000
_cell.length_c   1.000
_cell.angle_alpha   90.00
_cell.angle_beta   90.00
_cell.angle_gamma   90.00
#
_symmetry.space_group_name_H-M   'P 1'
#
loop_
_entity.id
_entity.type
_entity.pdbx_description
1 polymer ?
#
loop_
_entity_poly.entity_id
_entity_poly.type
_entity_poly.pdbx_seq_one_letter_code
_entity_poly.pdbx_strand_id
1 'polypeptide(L)'
;MTPEIFTILVPQEKMESLNTKLALAEFPDELENSKWDLGIPLTSRIRLNQAPQYHTSISVDGLDAQDIHFIHQVSPVKNAIPLLFVQRWSKLTSSSSHPGSFIEAFHILPLLSQPGGPAFHIVAPSLPNYGFSEGVKKRGFKGAQHAETSSHLNIVHGLQPKFKKNPILALQHSLAPYSEAEKAGFARTKWFLDEGRGYFIEQSTKPQTLAYALNDSPPWTEEEILTWVSIYQFSRAGPGAAHRIYYETVNREKTSAWNGDVKLGSTYNPKELAVFPKTWEMTMGNVVFVATNDSGGHFYTTERPELPVRDLRILFGKGGGVYGVVNGKNGYDTVREGQTLIVEECQYPCHLRRNPLLLVSRIT
;
A
#
# COMPACT_ATOMS: atom_id res chain seq x y z
N MET A 1 -14.99 -9.44 -18.46
CA MET A 1 -15.29 -10.59 -17.58
C MET A 1 -15.94 -10.01 -16.33
N THR A 2 -17.08 -10.54 -15.91
CA THR A 2 -17.80 -10.04 -14.72
C THR A 2 -17.17 -10.65 -13.47
N PRO A 3 -16.77 -9.88 -12.45
CA PRO A 3 -16.20 -10.44 -11.23
C PRO A 3 -17.19 -11.34 -10.50
N GLU A 4 -16.70 -12.42 -9.90
CA GLU A 4 -17.53 -13.34 -9.11
C GLU A 4 -17.40 -13.03 -7.61
N ILE A 5 -18.46 -13.29 -6.84
CA ILE A 5 -18.49 -13.07 -5.40
C ILE A 5 -17.54 -14.05 -4.70
N PHE A 6 -16.75 -13.53 -3.77
CA PHE A 6 -15.82 -14.30 -2.96
C PHE A 6 -16.23 -14.24 -1.48
N THR A 7 -16.24 -15.39 -0.80
CA THR A 7 -16.48 -15.49 0.65
C THR A 7 -15.32 -16.25 1.28
N ILE A 8 -14.67 -15.64 2.27
CA ILE A 8 -13.59 -16.31 3.01
C ILE A 8 -14.21 -17.40 3.90
N LEU A 9 -13.90 -18.66 3.59
CA LEU A 9 -14.27 -19.84 4.37
C LEU A 9 -13.00 -20.65 4.64
N VAL A 10 -12.53 -20.65 5.89
CA VAL A 10 -11.40 -21.48 6.33
C VAL A 10 -11.97 -22.82 6.82
N PRO A 11 -11.59 -23.97 6.20
CA PRO A 11 -12.07 -25.28 6.63
C PRO A 11 -11.69 -25.59 8.08
N GLN A 12 -12.57 -26.25 8.84
CA GLN A 12 -12.34 -26.58 10.24
C GLN A 12 -11.06 -27.40 10.45
N GLU A 13 -10.73 -28.31 9.53
CA GLU A 13 -9.50 -29.10 9.56
C GLU A 13 -8.23 -28.22 9.56
N LYS A 14 -8.24 -27.07 8.86
CA LYS A 14 -7.13 -26.12 8.87
C LYS A 14 -7.00 -25.41 10.22
N MET A 15 -8.12 -25.13 10.87
CA MET A 15 -8.15 -24.56 12.22
C MET A 15 -7.64 -25.57 13.25
N GLU A 16 -8.05 -26.84 13.15
CA GLU A 16 -7.57 -27.93 14.00
C GLU A 16 -6.07 -28.15 13.84
N SER A 17 -5.58 -28.20 12.60
CA SER A 17 -4.14 -28.32 12.31
C SER A 17 -3.33 -27.16 12.89
N LEU A 18 -3.84 -25.93 12.77
CA LEU A 18 -3.20 -24.75 13.38
C LEU A 18 -3.17 -24.87 14.91
N ASN A 19 -4.29 -25.25 15.53
CA ASN A 19 -4.37 -25.42 16.98
C ASN A 19 -3.41 -26.51 17.48
N THR A 20 -3.27 -27.61 16.75
CA THR A 20 -2.28 -28.65 17.06
C THR A 20 -0.85 -28.10 16.98
N LYS A 21 -0.51 -27.35 15.92
CA LYS A 21 0.82 -26.74 15.77
C LYS A 21 1.13 -25.73 16.88
N LEU A 22 0.16 -24.90 17.24
CA LEU A 22 0.28 -23.94 18.34
C LEU A 22 0.46 -24.65 19.69
N ALA A 23 -0.28 -25.73 19.94
CA ALA A 23 -0.17 -26.51 21.17
C ALA A 23 1.17 -27.25 21.32
N LEU A 24 1.83 -27.56 20.19
CA LEU A 24 3.13 -28.24 20.15
C LEU A 24 4.32 -27.29 19.99
N ALA A 25 4.07 -25.98 19.87
CA ALA A 25 5.14 -25.00 19.65
C ALA A 25 6.01 -24.87 20.91
N GLU A 26 7.31 -25.11 20.77
CA GLU A 26 8.31 -24.81 21.79
C GLU A 26 8.84 -23.39 21.57
N PHE A 27 8.70 -22.53 22.58
CA PHE A 27 9.21 -21.16 22.54
C PHE A 27 10.67 -21.14 23.04
N PRO A 28 11.56 -20.37 22.39
CA PRO A 28 12.92 -20.16 22.89
C PRO A 28 12.88 -19.38 24.21
N ASP A 29 13.97 -19.49 24.99
CA ASP A 29 14.18 -18.68 26.19
C ASP A 29 14.37 -17.19 25.86
N GLU A 30 14.06 -16.30 26.81
CA GLU A 30 14.16 -14.86 26.65
C GLU A 30 15.14 -14.25 27.67
N LEU A 31 15.97 -13.31 27.23
CA LEU A 31 16.88 -12.56 28.09
C LEU A 31 16.10 -11.61 29.03
N GLU A 32 16.45 -11.57 30.31
CA GLU A 32 15.84 -10.63 31.27
C GLU A 32 16.00 -9.17 30.79
N ASN A 33 14.89 -8.42 30.76
CA ASN A 33 14.77 -7.01 30.33
C ASN A 33 14.82 -6.72 28.81
N SER A 34 14.50 -7.69 27.96
CA SER A 34 14.43 -7.59 26.50
C SER A 34 13.52 -6.48 25.91
N LYS A 35 12.40 -6.11 26.58
CA LYS A 35 11.42 -5.06 26.18
C LYS A 35 11.12 -5.07 24.66
N TRP A 36 10.77 -3.92 24.06
CA TRP A 36 10.57 -3.79 22.60
C TRP A 36 11.87 -3.87 21.81
N ASP A 37 13.02 -3.81 22.49
CA ASP A 37 14.34 -3.82 21.88
C ASP A 37 14.63 -5.18 21.19
N LEU A 38 13.90 -6.24 21.57
CA LEU A 38 13.96 -7.57 20.95
C LEU A 38 12.65 -8.07 20.28
N GLY A 39 11.50 -7.37 20.38
CA GLY A 39 10.25 -7.86 19.74
C GLY A 39 8.91 -7.38 20.32
N ILE A 40 7.82 -8.05 19.92
CA ILE A 40 6.40 -7.60 20.00
C ILE A 40 5.72 -7.94 21.34
N PRO A 41 5.09 -6.95 22.00
CA PRO A 41 3.88 -7.10 22.84
C PRO A 41 2.61 -6.43 22.24
N LEU A 42 1.46 -6.52 22.94
CA LEU A 42 0.28 -7.21 22.40
C LEU A 42 -1.07 -6.47 22.66
N THR A 43 -2.02 -6.43 21.70
CA THR A 43 -3.50 -6.11 21.83
C THR A 43 -4.25 -5.91 20.49
N SER A 44 -5.60 -6.08 20.51
CA SER A 44 -6.67 -5.65 19.55
C SER A 44 -7.20 -6.72 18.55
N ARG A 45 -8.42 -6.55 17.98
CA ARG A 45 -9.20 -7.51 17.14
C ARG A 45 -9.76 -6.88 15.85
N ILE A 46 -9.74 -7.62 14.72
CA ILE A 46 -10.40 -7.23 13.44
C ILE A 46 -11.29 -8.38 12.89
N ARG A 47 -12.37 -8.06 12.17
CA ARG A 47 -13.29 -9.02 11.52
C ARG A 47 -13.13 -9.03 9.99
N LEU A 48 -13.03 -10.21 9.37
CA LEU A 48 -12.58 -10.40 7.97
C LEU A 48 -13.66 -10.26 6.87
N ASN A 49 -14.94 -10.43 7.16
CA ASN A 49 -16.02 -10.41 6.16
C ASN A 49 -16.92 -9.16 6.27
N GLN A 50 -16.33 -7.99 6.50
CA GLN A 50 -17.06 -6.75 6.73
C GLN A 50 -17.42 -5.97 5.45
N ALA A 51 -16.89 -6.35 4.29
CA ALA A 51 -17.22 -5.75 3.00
C ALA A 51 -17.37 -6.81 1.89
N PRO A 52 -18.08 -6.48 0.78
CA PRO A 52 -18.16 -7.35 -0.39
C PRO A 52 -16.78 -7.64 -0.99
N GLN A 53 -16.49 -8.91 -1.17
CA GLN A 53 -15.24 -9.42 -1.72
C GLN A 53 -15.52 -10.14 -3.04
N TYR A 54 -14.57 -10.07 -3.95
CA TYR A 54 -14.67 -10.60 -5.29
C TYR A 54 -13.34 -11.20 -5.74
N HIS A 55 -13.39 -11.96 -6.82
CA HIS A 55 -12.18 -12.35 -7.56
C HIS A 55 -12.37 -12.21 -9.08
N THR A 56 -11.26 -12.04 -9.79
CA THR A 56 -11.24 -12.02 -11.26
C THR A 56 -9.88 -12.44 -11.78
N SER A 57 -9.86 -13.06 -12.96
CA SER A 57 -8.62 -13.38 -13.66
C SER A 57 -8.08 -12.14 -14.41
N ILE A 58 -6.79 -11.85 -14.22
CA ILE A 58 -6.05 -10.80 -14.92
C ILE A 58 -4.88 -11.43 -15.67
N SER A 59 -4.82 -11.22 -16.98
CA SER A 59 -3.70 -11.67 -17.81
C SER A 59 -2.65 -10.58 -17.95
N VAL A 60 -1.40 -10.94 -17.72
CA VAL A 60 -0.20 -10.12 -17.96
C VAL A 60 0.58 -10.77 -19.09
N ASP A 61 1.06 -9.97 -20.04
CA ASP A 61 1.76 -10.49 -21.21
C ASP A 61 3.00 -11.31 -20.80
N GLY A 62 3.12 -12.54 -21.32
CA GLY A 62 4.24 -13.43 -21.05
C GLY A 62 4.16 -14.22 -19.73
N LEU A 63 3.05 -14.12 -19.00
CA LEU A 63 2.80 -14.87 -17.77
C LEU A 63 1.45 -15.60 -17.81
N ASP A 64 1.27 -16.54 -16.89
CA ASP A 64 -0.03 -17.20 -16.71
C ASP A 64 -1.05 -16.18 -16.17
N ALA A 65 -2.32 -16.34 -16.56
CA ALA A 65 -3.38 -15.51 -16.02
C ALA A 65 -3.46 -15.68 -14.50
N GLN A 66 -3.55 -14.57 -13.79
CA GLN A 66 -3.49 -14.53 -12.34
C GLN A 66 -4.89 -14.32 -11.78
N ASP A 67 -5.34 -15.20 -10.89
CA ASP A 67 -6.59 -14.99 -10.16
C ASP A 67 -6.39 -14.00 -9.00
N ILE A 68 -7.10 -12.88 -9.04
CA ILE A 68 -6.92 -11.73 -8.15
C ILE A 68 -8.17 -11.54 -7.29
N HIS A 69 -7.99 -11.66 -5.97
CA HIS A 69 -8.97 -11.31 -4.96
C HIS A 69 -8.96 -9.79 -4.70
N PHE A 70 -10.13 -9.18 -4.48
CA PHE A 70 -10.25 -7.79 -4.10
C PHE A 70 -11.53 -7.48 -3.31
N ILE A 71 -11.46 -6.49 -2.43
CA ILE A 71 -12.65 -5.81 -1.91
C ILE A 71 -13.13 -4.79 -2.93
N HIS A 72 -14.44 -4.69 -3.13
CA HIS A 72 -15.03 -3.58 -3.86
C HIS A 72 -16.16 -2.95 -3.06
N GLN A 73 -15.88 -1.78 -2.50
CA GLN A 73 -16.86 -0.95 -1.82
C GLN A 73 -17.42 0.07 -2.80
N VAL A 74 -18.65 -0.18 -3.26
CA VAL A 74 -19.39 0.77 -4.09
C VAL A 74 -19.97 1.86 -3.19
N SER A 75 -19.64 3.12 -3.47
CA SER A 75 -20.32 4.27 -2.87
C SER A 75 -21.74 4.44 -3.41
N PRO A 76 -22.72 4.83 -2.57
CA PRO A 76 -24.04 5.24 -3.03
C PRO A 76 -24.05 6.58 -3.79
N VAL A 77 -22.97 7.37 -3.74
CA VAL A 77 -22.86 8.66 -4.42
C VAL A 77 -22.67 8.44 -5.92
N LYS A 78 -23.54 9.02 -6.76
CA LYS A 78 -23.62 8.76 -8.21
C LYS A 78 -22.32 9.11 -8.95
N ASN A 79 -21.69 10.21 -8.52
CA ASN A 79 -20.45 10.71 -9.12
C ASN A 79 -19.21 10.36 -8.30
N ALA A 80 -19.28 9.32 -7.45
CA ALA A 80 -18.15 8.88 -6.66
C ALA A 80 -16.91 8.56 -7.52
N ILE A 81 -15.75 8.92 -7.00
CA ILE A 81 -14.47 8.82 -7.69
C ILE A 81 -13.96 7.38 -7.59
N PRO A 82 -13.59 6.71 -8.70
CA PRO A 82 -12.93 5.42 -8.61
C PRO A 82 -11.56 5.57 -7.94
N LEU A 83 -11.33 4.81 -6.89
CA LEU A 83 -10.10 4.79 -6.10
C LEU A 83 -9.58 3.36 -5.99
N LEU A 84 -8.39 3.13 -6.51
CA LEU A 84 -7.65 1.89 -6.32
C LEU A 84 -6.79 2.01 -5.06
N PHE A 85 -7.15 1.31 -4.00
CA PHE A 85 -6.36 1.20 -2.78
C PHE A 85 -5.39 0.04 -2.92
N VAL A 86 -4.13 0.34 -3.21
CA VAL A 86 -3.09 -0.68 -3.32
C VAL A 86 -2.48 -0.90 -1.96
N GLN A 87 -2.74 -2.05 -1.34
CA GLN A 87 -2.01 -2.48 -0.15
C GLN A 87 -0.51 -2.45 -0.45
N ARG A 88 0.28 -1.92 0.48
CA ARG A 88 1.71 -1.79 0.23
C ARG A 88 2.44 -3.10 0.46
N TRP A 89 3.57 -3.16 -0.21
CA TRP A 89 4.74 -3.93 0.18
C TRP A 89 5.85 -2.91 0.47
N SER A 90 6.99 -3.28 1.07
CA SER A 90 8.09 -2.32 1.30
C SER A 90 9.38 -2.66 0.53
N LYS A 91 9.83 -1.69 -0.27
CA LYS A 91 10.99 -1.61 -1.16
C LYS A 91 11.31 -0.15 -1.26
N LEU A 92 12.49 0.16 -0.76
CA LEU A 92 13.26 1.28 -1.26
C LEU A 92 14.73 0.96 -1.22
N THR A 93 15.15 0.49 -0.06
CA THR A 93 16.49 0.08 0.30
C THR A 93 16.27 -0.60 1.61
N SER A 94 16.54 -1.91 1.66
CA SER A 94 16.71 -2.69 2.88
C SER A 94 15.92 -2.25 4.12
N SER A 95 14.60 -2.50 4.16
CA SER A 95 13.72 -2.67 5.34
C SER A 95 12.28 -2.18 5.00
N SER A 96 11.18 -2.93 4.93
CA SER A 96 10.41 -3.76 5.87
C SER A 96 9.74 -4.98 5.19
N SER A 97 9.48 -6.08 5.91
CA SER A 97 8.48 -7.09 5.57
C SER A 97 7.50 -6.99 6.68
N HIS A 98 6.64 -6.02 6.51
CA HIS A 98 5.45 -6.01 7.29
C HIS A 98 4.37 -6.58 6.38
N PRO A 99 3.60 -7.56 6.88
CA PRO A 99 2.55 -8.15 6.10
C PRO A 99 1.56 -7.03 5.78
N GLY A 100 1.61 -6.39 4.62
CA GLY A 100 0.56 -5.45 4.18
C GLY A 100 -0.60 -6.27 3.64
N SER A 101 -1.83 -5.91 3.97
CA SER A 101 -2.99 -6.67 3.52
C SER A 101 -4.17 -5.76 3.18
N PHE A 102 -5.02 -6.23 2.30
CA PHE A 102 -6.22 -5.56 1.84
C PHE A 102 -7.15 -5.16 3.00
N ILE A 103 -7.01 -5.79 4.17
CA ILE A 103 -7.74 -5.45 5.39
C ILE A 103 -7.45 -4.04 5.91
N GLU A 104 -6.29 -3.46 5.57
CA GLU A 104 -5.97 -2.07 5.91
C GLU A 104 -6.99 -1.09 5.31
N ALA A 105 -7.61 -1.47 4.19
CA ALA A 105 -8.66 -0.68 3.57
C ALA A 105 -9.91 -0.58 4.47
N PHE A 106 -10.24 -1.62 5.27
CA PHE A 106 -11.46 -1.66 6.07
C PHE A 106 -11.62 -0.45 6.99
N HIS A 107 -10.52 0.11 7.48
CA HIS A 107 -10.53 1.29 8.35
C HIS A 107 -10.98 2.57 7.64
N ILE A 108 -10.82 2.66 6.31
CA ILE A 108 -11.17 3.85 5.52
C ILE A 108 -12.40 3.65 4.63
N LEU A 109 -12.78 2.41 4.31
CA LEU A 109 -13.96 2.10 3.48
C LEU A 109 -15.24 2.82 3.92
N PRO A 110 -15.68 2.74 5.20
CA PRO A 110 -16.92 3.40 5.62
C PRO A 110 -16.79 4.93 5.63
N LEU A 111 -15.57 5.46 5.74
CA LEU A 111 -15.32 6.90 5.83
C LEU A 111 -15.25 7.58 4.46
N LEU A 112 -14.83 6.86 3.42
CA LEU A 112 -14.65 7.41 2.08
C LEU A 112 -15.76 7.03 1.09
N SER A 113 -16.53 5.97 1.39
CA SER A 113 -17.67 5.58 0.54
C SER A 113 -18.92 6.42 0.80
N GLN A 114 -19.04 7.07 1.96
CA GLN A 114 -20.26 7.79 2.36
C GLN A 114 -20.25 9.28 1.94
N PRO A 115 -21.42 9.93 1.83
CA PRO A 115 -21.53 11.37 1.63
C PRO A 115 -20.87 12.19 2.77
N GLY A 116 -20.57 13.47 2.51
CA GLY A 116 -19.91 14.37 3.49
C GLY A 116 -18.57 14.95 3.03
N GLY A 117 -18.26 14.79 1.74
CA GLY A 117 -17.04 15.22 1.05
C GLY A 117 -17.00 14.57 -0.33
N PRO A 118 -15.87 14.62 -1.06
CA PRO A 118 -15.72 13.76 -2.23
C PRO A 118 -15.81 12.28 -1.77
N ALA A 119 -16.76 11.54 -2.32
CA ALA A 119 -16.95 10.11 -2.06
C ALA A 119 -16.26 9.25 -3.13
N PHE A 120 -15.96 8.00 -2.78
CA PHE A 120 -15.14 7.11 -3.59
C PHE A 120 -15.77 5.72 -3.78
N HIS A 121 -15.71 5.19 -5.00
CA HIS A 121 -15.80 3.74 -5.22
C HIS A 121 -14.41 3.16 -4.95
N ILE A 122 -14.27 2.27 -3.98
CA ILE A 122 -12.95 1.81 -3.53
C ILE A 122 -12.77 0.35 -3.92
N VAL A 123 -11.68 0.08 -4.65
CA VAL A 123 -11.22 -1.26 -4.98
C VAL A 123 -9.92 -1.52 -4.23
N ALA A 124 -9.86 -2.55 -3.39
CA ALA A 124 -8.66 -2.91 -2.63
C ALA A 124 -8.25 -4.36 -2.96
N PRO A 125 -7.36 -4.58 -3.95
CA PRO A 125 -6.92 -5.91 -4.31
C PRO A 125 -5.93 -6.49 -3.30
N SER A 126 -6.02 -7.80 -3.08
CA SER A 126 -4.88 -8.59 -2.62
C SER A 126 -3.87 -8.71 -3.77
N LEU A 127 -2.63 -8.29 -3.53
CA LEU A 127 -1.59 -8.39 -4.56
C LEU A 127 -1.33 -9.87 -4.94
N PRO A 128 -0.83 -10.15 -6.16
CA PRO A 128 -0.33 -11.48 -6.50
C PRO A 128 0.63 -12.02 -5.43
N ASN A 129 0.44 -13.27 -4.98
CA ASN A 129 1.12 -13.90 -3.83
C ASN A 129 0.65 -13.47 -2.42
N TYR A 130 -0.34 -12.58 -2.28
CA TYR A 130 -0.84 -12.10 -1.00
C TYR A 130 -2.30 -12.50 -0.78
N GLY A 131 -2.63 -12.77 0.49
CA GLY A 131 -4.00 -13.04 0.93
C GLY A 131 -4.69 -14.10 0.07
N PHE A 132 -5.85 -13.76 -0.50
CA PHE A 132 -6.67 -14.71 -1.25
C PHE A 132 -6.42 -14.71 -2.77
N SER A 133 -5.51 -13.86 -3.25
CA SER A 133 -5.04 -13.91 -4.64
C SER A 133 -4.16 -15.15 -4.88
N GLU A 134 -4.20 -15.69 -6.08
CA GLU A 134 -3.38 -16.86 -6.42
C GLU A 134 -1.87 -16.53 -6.34
N GLY A 135 -1.09 -17.54 -5.97
CA GLY A 135 0.36 -17.45 -5.93
C GLY A 135 0.96 -17.62 -7.32
N VAL A 136 1.89 -16.75 -7.66
CA VAL A 136 2.66 -16.83 -8.90
C VAL A 136 3.54 -18.08 -8.85
N LYS A 137 3.40 -18.95 -9.85
CA LYS A 137 4.14 -20.23 -9.95
C LYS A 137 5.47 -20.13 -10.71
N LYS A 138 5.62 -19.10 -11.56
CA LYS A 138 6.81 -18.87 -12.39
C LYS A 138 7.66 -17.73 -11.85
N ARG A 139 8.98 -17.81 -12.06
CA ARG A 139 9.91 -16.70 -11.77
C ARG A 139 9.67 -15.51 -12.69
N GLY A 140 10.20 -14.35 -12.34
CA GLY A 140 10.16 -13.16 -13.18
C GLY A 140 8.92 -12.27 -13.02
N PHE A 141 8.08 -12.53 -12.01
CA PHE A 141 6.99 -11.63 -11.64
C PHE A 141 7.53 -10.49 -10.78
N LYS A 142 8.05 -9.45 -11.43
CA LYS A 142 8.74 -8.32 -10.81
C LYS A 142 7.78 -7.13 -10.61
N GLY A 143 8.33 -5.98 -10.21
CA GLY A 143 7.56 -4.76 -9.97
C GLY A 143 6.73 -4.30 -11.18
N ALA A 144 7.21 -4.49 -12.41
CA ALA A 144 6.46 -4.13 -13.61
C ALA A 144 5.20 -4.99 -13.79
N GLN A 145 5.30 -6.31 -13.57
CA GLN A 145 4.17 -7.23 -13.66
C GLN A 145 3.16 -7.00 -12.53
N HIS A 146 3.64 -6.69 -11.31
CA HIS A 146 2.77 -6.23 -10.23
C HIS A 146 2.03 -4.92 -10.60
N ALA A 147 2.70 -3.98 -11.26
CA ALA A 147 2.09 -2.73 -11.71
C ALA A 147 1.05 -2.94 -12.83
N GLU A 148 1.31 -3.86 -13.75
CA GLU A 148 0.38 -4.24 -14.82
C GLU A 148 -0.88 -4.93 -14.28
N THR A 149 -0.74 -5.71 -13.20
CA THR A 149 -1.85 -6.46 -12.59
C THR A 149 -2.77 -5.56 -11.75
N SER A 150 -2.20 -4.80 -10.82
CA SER A 150 -2.97 -4.15 -9.76
C SER A 150 -2.44 -2.76 -9.38
N SER A 151 -1.52 -2.20 -10.17
CA SER A 151 -0.62 -1.12 -9.74
C SER A 151 0.21 -1.52 -8.51
N HIS A 152 1.49 -1.18 -8.49
CA HIS A 152 2.31 -1.43 -7.31
C HIS A 152 3.34 -0.35 -7.15
N LEU A 153 3.29 0.31 -5.99
CA LEU A 153 4.20 1.38 -5.63
C LEU A 153 4.73 1.13 -4.24
N ASN A 154 6.00 1.51 -4.08
CA ASN A 154 6.72 1.11 -2.90
C ASN A 154 7.69 2.19 -2.43
N ILE A 155 7.51 2.63 -1.18
CA ILE A 155 8.20 3.73 -0.48
C ILE A 155 8.75 4.77 -1.46
N VAL A 156 7.86 5.39 -2.23
CA VAL A 156 8.28 6.38 -3.22
C VAL A 156 8.67 7.65 -2.47
N HIS A 157 9.94 8.03 -2.58
CA HIS A 157 10.47 9.28 -2.04
C HIS A 157 11.23 10.01 -3.13
N GLY A 158 11.20 11.33 -3.05
CA GLY A 158 12.07 12.13 -3.87
C GLY A 158 13.53 12.03 -3.42
N LEU A 159 14.43 12.31 -4.34
CA LEU A 159 15.86 12.30 -4.08
C LEU A 159 16.31 13.67 -3.59
N GLN A 160 17.47 13.73 -2.95
CA GLN A 160 18.11 15.01 -2.65
C GLN A 160 18.19 15.88 -3.91
N PRO A 161 17.67 17.13 -3.88
CA PRO A 161 17.74 18.03 -5.01
C PRO A 161 19.18 18.26 -5.45
N LYS A 162 19.45 18.12 -6.75
CA LYS A 162 20.76 18.37 -7.34
C LYS A 162 20.69 19.60 -8.23
N PHE A 163 21.66 20.50 -8.16
CA PHE A 163 21.70 21.70 -9.01
C PHE A 163 21.55 21.41 -10.50
N LYS A 164 22.10 20.28 -10.99
CA LYS A 164 21.99 19.86 -12.39
C LYS A 164 20.59 19.38 -12.82
N LYS A 165 19.73 19.00 -11.88
CA LYS A 165 18.38 18.46 -12.17
C LYS A 165 17.27 19.39 -11.70
N ASN A 166 17.42 19.98 -10.51
CA ASN A 166 16.44 20.81 -9.84
C ASN A 166 17.15 22.05 -9.25
N PRO A 167 17.58 23.02 -10.07
CA PRO A 167 18.42 24.14 -9.61
C PRO A 167 17.76 24.99 -8.53
N ILE A 168 16.46 25.30 -8.68
CA ILE A 168 15.69 26.08 -7.72
C ILE A 168 15.55 25.32 -6.39
N LEU A 169 15.13 24.05 -6.44
CA LEU A 169 15.00 23.21 -5.24
C LEU A 169 16.35 22.97 -4.57
N ALA A 170 17.43 22.80 -5.33
CA ALA A 170 18.78 22.62 -4.78
C ALA A 170 19.28 23.89 -4.09
N LEU A 171 19.02 25.07 -4.64
CA LEU A 171 19.33 26.33 -4.00
C LEU A 171 18.54 26.49 -2.69
N GLN A 172 17.22 26.31 -2.73
CA GLN A 172 16.36 26.34 -1.54
C GLN A 172 16.83 25.36 -0.47
N HIS A 173 17.14 24.12 -0.88
CA HIS A 173 17.64 23.07 -0.01
C HIS A 173 19.00 23.39 0.61
N SER A 174 19.90 24.08 -0.11
CA SER A 174 21.22 24.46 0.39
C SER A 174 21.21 25.64 1.37
N LEU A 175 20.23 26.53 1.25
CA LEU A 175 20.14 27.76 2.05
C LEU A 175 19.31 27.59 3.31
N ALA A 176 18.37 26.64 3.34
CA ALA A 176 17.54 26.36 4.49
C ALA A 176 18.18 25.28 5.39
N PRO A 177 18.50 25.57 6.66
CA PRO A 177 18.89 24.52 7.58
C PRO A 177 17.72 23.54 7.80
N TYR A 178 18.03 22.28 8.03
CA TYR A 178 17.01 21.29 8.39
C TYR A 178 16.30 21.68 9.68
N SER A 179 14.98 21.62 9.66
CA SER A 179 14.16 21.72 10.86
C SER A 179 14.43 20.54 11.81
N GLU A 180 14.08 20.69 13.09
CA GLU A 180 14.21 19.61 14.07
C GLU A 180 13.41 18.36 13.67
N ALA A 181 12.24 18.53 13.05
CA ALA A 181 11.45 17.42 12.52
C ALA A 181 12.17 16.68 11.38
N GLU A 182 12.86 17.39 10.49
CA GLU A 182 13.65 16.76 9.41
C GLU A 182 14.88 16.04 9.95
N LYS A 183 15.55 16.60 10.96
CA LYS A 183 16.66 15.93 11.65
C LYS A 183 16.20 14.65 12.35
N ALA A 184 15.06 14.70 13.04
CA ALA A 184 14.45 13.52 13.66
C ALA A 184 14.08 12.46 12.60
N GLY A 185 13.55 12.90 11.45
CA GLY A 185 13.25 12.02 10.32
C GLY A 185 14.49 11.30 9.76
N PHE A 186 15.61 12.02 9.60
CA PHE A 186 16.88 11.42 9.21
C PHE A 186 17.39 10.42 10.26
N ALA A 187 17.31 10.75 11.55
CA ALA A 187 17.72 9.84 12.62
C ALA A 187 16.87 8.56 12.62
N ARG A 188 15.55 8.68 12.46
CA ARG A 188 14.60 7.56 12.34
C ARG A 188 14.91 6.68 11.14
N THR A 189 15.19 7.30 9.99
CA THR A 189 15.56 6.60 8.75
C THR A 189 16.90 5.89 8.91
N LYS A 190 17.90 6.52 9.54
CA LYS A 190 19.20 5.92 9.80
C LYS A 190 19.11 4.72 10.73
N TRP A 191 18.43 4.86 11.88
CA TRP A 191 18.17 3.75 12.79
C TRP A 191 17.56 2.56 12.06
N PHE A 192 16.55 2.81 11.22
CA PHE A 192 15.88 1.77 10.46
C PHE A 192 16.80 1.08 9.45
N LEU A 193 17.63 1.85 8.74
CA LEU A 193 18.59 1.33 7.78
C LEU A 193 19.75 0.57 8.41
N ASP A 194 20.10 0.87 9.66
CA ASP A 194 21.21 0.22 10.36
C ASP A 194 20.75 -1.02 11.13
N GLU A 195 19.61 -0.92 11.85
CA GLU A 195 19.17 -1.93 12.82
C GLU A 195 17.87 -2.63 12.39
N GLY A 196 16.95 -1.93 11.72
CA GLY A 196 15.61 -2.43 11.40
C GLY A 196 15.50 -3.33 10.16
N ARG A 197 16.62 -3.79 9.58
CA ARG A 197 16.67 -4.44 8.26
C ARG A 197 17.02 -5.93 8.23
N GLY A 198 17.14 -6.60 9.37
CA GLY A 198 17.52 -8.01 9.43
C GLY A 198 16.62 -8.92 8.57
N TYR A 199 15.31 -8.76 8.70
CA TYR A 199 14.33 -9.55 7.94
C TYR A 199 14.51 -9.38 6.40
N PHE A 200 14.88 -8.18 5.92
CA PHE A 200 14.97 -7.85 4.49
C PHE A 200 16.03 -8.71 3.84
N ILE A 201 17.18 -8.76 4.51
CA ILE A 201 18.34 -9.48 4.05
C ILE A 201 17.95 -10.95 3.89
N GLU A 202 17.25 -11.51 4.88
CA GLU A 202 16.78 -12.90 4.83
C GLU A 202 15.80 -13.14 3.66
N GLN A 203 14.77 -12.30 3.51
CA GLN A 203 13.74 -12.49 2.48
C GLN A 203 14.22 -12.21 1.05
N SER A 204 15.13 -11.26 0.88
CA SER A 204 15.69 -10.95 -0.45
C SER A 204 16.70 -11.98 -0.93
N THR A 205 17.29 -12.77 -0.03
CA THR A 205 18.36 -13.72 -0.36
C THR A 205 17.90 -15.19 -0.29
N LYS A 206 17.15 -15.57 0.74
CA LYS A 206 16.74 -16.95 1.04
C LYS A 206 15.24 -17.06 1.41
N PRO A 207 14.32 -16.53 0.57
CA PRO A 207 12.89 -16.55 0.90
C PRO A 207 12.32 -17.95 1.09
N GLN A 208 12.87 -18.96 0.38
CA GLN A 208 12.43 -20.35 0.51
C GLN A 208 12.84 -20.97 1.85
N THR A 209 14.01 -20.60 2.40
CA THR A 209 14.47 -21.07 3.72
C THR A 209 13.56 -20.53 4.81
N LEU A 210 13.29 -19.23 4.78
CA LEU A 210 12.36 -18.60 5.72
C LEU A 210 10.94 -19.17 5.60
N ALA A 211 10.48 -19.48 4.39
CA ALA A 211 9.16 -20.05 4.15
C ALA A 211 8.95 -21.39 4.87
N TYR A 212 9.97 -22.24 5.01
CA TYR A 212 9.85 -23.47 5.79
C TYR A 212 9.59 -23.19 7.27
N ALA A 213 10.36 -22.28 7.87
CA ALA A 213 10.21 -21.90 9.27
C ALA A 213 8.83 -21.28 9.55
N LEU A 214 8.42 -20.29 8.74
CA LEU A 214 7.13 -19.60 8.92
C LEU A 214 5.92 -20.48 8.65
N ASN A 215 6.05 -21.52 7.81
CA ASN A 215 4.96 -22.46 7.52
C ASN A 215 4.84 -23.56 8.60
N ASP A 216 5.94 -23.87 9.28
CA ASP A 216 5.97 -24.96 10.26
C ASP A 216 5.40 -24.53 11.62
N SER A 217 5.90 -23.41 12.16
CA SER A 217 5.50 -22.87 13.46
C SER A 217 5.23 -21.35 13.39
N PRO A 218 4.01 -20.88 13.66
CA PRO A 218 3.72 -19.46 13.76
C PRO A 218 4.27 -18.90 15.10
N PRO A 219 5.16 -17.88 15.12
CA PRO A 219 5.80 -17.44 16.36
C PRO A 219 5.00 -16.46 17.24
N TRP A 220 3.71 -16.18 16.97
CA TRP A 220 3.09 -14.90 17.38
C TRP A 220 1.73 -15.02 18.06
N THR A 221 1.43 -14.10 19.00
CA THR A 221 0.09 -13.73 19.50
C THR A 221 0.06 -12.21 19.79
N GLU A 222 -1.04 -11.43 19.72
CA GLU A 222 -2.49 -11.70 19.86
C GLU A 222 -3.38 -11.17 18.71
N GLU A 223 -4.65 -11.56 18.76
CA GLU A 223 -5.80 -11.46 17.84
C GLU A 223 -5.76 -10.61 16.55
N GLU A 224 -5.33 -9.35 16.53
CA GLU A 224 -5.23 -8.54 15.29
C GLU A 224 -4.02 -8.95 14.46
N ILE A 225 -2.88 -9.16 15.13
CA ILE A 225 -1.72 -9.84 14.54
C ILE A 225 -2.17 -11.24 14.12
N LEU A 226 -2.94 -11.97 14.93
CA LEU A 226 -3.44 -13.28 14.49
C LEU A 226 -4.35 -13.20 13.27
N THR A 227 -5.20 -12.18 13.14
CA THR A 227 -6.05 -11.98 11.96
C THR A 227 -5.18 -11.71 10.75
N TRP A 228 -4.22 -10.81 10.89
CA TRP A 228 -3.29 -10.47 9.84
C TRP A 228 -2.47 -11.66 9.40
N VAL A 229 -1.91 -12.39 10.36
CA VAL A 229 -1.08 -13.57 10.15
C VAL A 229 -1.91 -14.73 9.61
N SER A 230 -3.14 -14.90 10.07
CA SER A 230 -4.07 -15.90 9.55
C SER A 230 -4.37 -15.67 8.08
N ILE A 231 -4.40 -14.42 7.61
CA ILE A 231 -4.51 -14.13 6.17
C ILE A 231 -3.30 -14.68 5.42
N TYR A 232 -2.10 -14.66 6.00
CA TYR A 232 -0.90 -15.21 5.37
C TYR A 232 -0.84 -16.74 5.52
N GLN A 233 -1.15 -17.27 6.69
CA GLN A 233 -1.15 -18.70 6.98
C GLN A 233 -2.20 -19.45 6.16
N PHE A 234 -3.40 -18.88 6.04
CA PHE A 234 -4.51 -19.40 5.27
C PHE A 234 -4.65 -18.73 3.90
N SER A 235 -3.63 -17.99 3.46
CA SER A 235 -3.60 -17.44 2.11
C SER A 235 -3.72 -18.54 1.07
N ARG A 236 -4.31 -18.23 -0.08
CA ARG A 236 -4.43 -19.18 -1.19
C ARG A 236 -3.07 -19.67 -1.68
N ALA A 237 -2.06 -18.80 -1.60
CA ALA A 237 -0.69 -19.08 -2.04
C ALA A 237 0.20 -19.70 -0.95
N GLY A 238 -0.26 -19.73 0.30
CA GLY A 238 0.52 -20.09 1.47
C GLY A 238 1.45 -18.97 1.98
N PRO A 239 1.90 -19.05 3.25
CA PRO A 239 2.61 -17.96 3.93
C PRO A 239 3.94 -17.58 3.26
N GLY A 240 4.57 -18.53 2.56
CA GLY A 240 5.85 -18.31 1.88
C GLY A 240 5.80 -17.50 0.59
N ALA A 241 4.62 -17.38 -0.05
CA ALA A 241 4.52 -16.82 -1.39
C ALA A 241 4.81 -15.31 -1.42
N ALA A 242 4.34 -14.58 -0.41
CA ALA A 242 4.52 -13.14 -0.28
C ALA A 242 6.01 -12.71 -0.21
N HIS A 243 6.93 -13.61 0.15
CA HIS A 243 8.36 -13.30 0.20
C HIS A 243 9.05 -13.33 -1.17
N ARG A 244 8.44 -13.96 -2.19
CA ARG A 244 9.05 -14.13 -3.53
C ARG A 244 9.32 -12.79 -4.21
N ILE A 245 8.48 -11.79 -3.97
CA ILE A 245 8.62 -10.45 -4.53
C ILE A 245 9.96 -9.80 -4.12
N TYR A 246 10.46 -10.03 -2.89
CA TYR A 246 11.75 -9.48 -2.44
C TYR A 246 12.89 -9.99 -3.31
N TYR A 247 12.90 -11.29 -3.59
CA TYR A 247 13.93 -11.91 -4.42
C TYR A 247 13.86 -11.42 -5.88
N GLU A 248 12.66 -11.35 -6.45
CA GLU A 248 12.45 -10.95 -7.85
C GLU A 248 12.71 -9.46 -8.08
N THR A 249 12.51 -8.62 -7.07
CA THR A 249 12.67 -7.16 -7.19
C THR A 249 14.04 -6.63 -6.78
N VAL A 250 14.84 -7.39 -6.02
CA VAL A 250 16.25 -7.06 -5.70
C VAL A 250 17.17 -7.46 -6.85
N ASN A 251 16.82 -8.51 -7.59
CA ASN A 251 17.58 -8.95 -8.76
C ASN A 251 17.14 -8.23 -10.04
N ARG A 252 17.92 -7.21 -10.40
CA ARG A 252 18.14 -6.77 -11.80
C ARG A 252 17.03 -6.00 -12.52
N GLU A 253 16.41 -4.99 -11.91
CA GLU A 253 15.74 -3.95 -12.72
C GLU A 253 15.59 -2.62 -11.97
N LYS A 254 16.03 -1.53 -12.61
CA LYS A 254 15.52 -0.19 -12.33
C LYS A 254 14.09 -0.16 -12.84
N THR A 255 13.13 -0.53 -11.99
CA THR A 255 11.72 -0.46 -12.34
C THR A 255 11.34 1.02 -12.51
N SER A 256 11.25 1.41 -13.78
CA SER A 256 10.54 2.54 -14.41
C SER A 256 10.62 3.92 -13.76
N ALA A 257 11.06 4.91 -14.55
CA ALA A 257 10.95 6.32 -14.23
C ALA A 257 9.48 6.73 -14.03
N TRP A 258 9.25 7.67 -13.10
CA TRP A 258 7.95 8.27 -12.86
C TRP A 258 7.41 8.93 -14.13
N ASN A 259 6.12 8.73 -14.41
CA ASN A 259 5.43 9.51 -15.44
C ASN A 259 5.13 10.90 -14.87
N GLY A 260 5.88 11.91 -15.32
CA GLY A 260 5.78 13.30 -14.86
C GLY A 260 4.39 13.93 -14.99
N ASP A 261 3.52 13.37 -15.82
CA ASP A 261 2.16 13.89 -16.03
C ASP A 261 1.19 13.49 -14.92
N VAL A 262 1.51 12.44 -14.15
CA VAL A 262 0.64 11.99 -13.06
C VAL A 262 0.78 12.94 -11.87
N LYS A 263 -0.35 13.47 -11.41
CA LYS A 263 -0.44 14.33 -10.23
C LYS A 263 -0.23 13.51 -8.95
N LEU A 264 0.57 14.04 -8.04
CA LEU A 264 0.98 13.37 -6.81
C LEU A 264 0.45 14.08 -5.57
N GLY A 265 -0.12 13.30 -4.66
CA GLY A 265 -0.40 13.70 -3.29
C GLY A 265 0.52 12.95 -2.32
N SER A 266 1.07 13.68 -1.36
CA SER A 266 1.98 13.15 -0.36
C SER A 266 1.54 13.55 1.04
N THR A 267 1.73 12.66 2.01
CA THR A 267 1.58 12.97 3.43
C THR A 267 2.89 12.70 4.16
N TYR A 268 3.11 13.32 5.31
CA TYR A 268 4.28 13.11 6.18
C TYR A 268 3.85 12.67 7.56
N ASN A 269 4.34 11.50 7.98
CA ASN A 269 4.06 10.91 9.29
C ASN A 269 5.38 10.71 10.06
N PRO A 270 5.46 11.13 11.33
CA PRO A 270 6.73 11.18 12.06
C PRO A 270 7.32 9.80 12.39
N LYS A 271 6.49 8.74 12.45
CA LYS A 271 6.94 7.38 12.77
C LYS A 271 7.12 6.48 11.55
N GLU A 272 7.05 7.04 10.35
CA GLU A 272 7.35 6.32 9.11
C GLU A 272 8.78 5.74 9.14
N LEU A 273 8.97 4.69 8.36
CA LEU A 273 10.25 4.01 8.16
C LEU A 273 11.31 4.89 7.50
N ALA A 274 10.93 5.62 6.45
CA ALA A 274 11.78 6.54 5.72
C ALA A 274 11.15 7.94 5.71
N VAL A 275 11.75 8.85 6.49
CA VAL A 275 11.27 10.22 6.66
C VAL A 275 12.34 11.17 6.12
N PHE A 276 12.13 11.65 4.89
CA PHE A 276 13.04 12.58 4.22
C PHE A 276 12.47 14.02 4.19
N PRO A 277 13.31 15.05 4.01
CA PRO A 277 12.85 16.43 3.88
C PRO A 277 11.79 16.63 2.79
N LYS A 278 10.86 17.57 3.01
CA LYS A 278 9.83 17.93 2.02
C LYS A 278 10.42 18.40 0.69
N THR A 279 11.57 19.05 0.75
CA THR A 279 12.29 19.52 -0.45
C THR A 279 12.72 18.38 -1.36
N TRP A 280 12.97 17.19 -0.82
CA TRP A 280 13.34 16.02 -1.62
C TRP A 280 12.12 15.54 -2.39
N GLU A 281 10.94 15.52 -1.78
CA GLU A 281 9.68 15.08 -2.40
C GLU A 281 9.31 15.84 -3.67
N MET A 282 9.58 17.15 -3.68
CA MET A 282 9.31 18.00 -4.82
C MET A 282 10.14 17.62 -6.06
N THR A 283 11.13 16.72 -5.92
CA THR A 283 11.89 16.16 -7.05
C THR A 283 11.17 15.02 -7.78
N MET A 284 10.04 14.53 -7.27
CA MET A 284 9.30 13.42 -7.87
C MET A 284 8.45 13.82 -9.08
N GLY A 285 8.28 15.11 -9.36
CA GLY A 285 7.51 15.61 -10.50
C GLY A 285 6.31 16.44 -10.05
N ASN A 286 5.12 16.13 -10.56
CA ASN A 286 3.91 16.94 -10.38
C ASN A 286 3.25 16.73 -9.01
N VAL A 287 3.94 17.13 -7.93
CA VAL A 287 3.42 17.11 -6.56
C VAL A 287 2.44 18.27 -6.36
N VAL A 288 1.15 17.93 -6.24
CA VAL A 288 0.04 18.90 -6.14
C VAL A 288 -0.55 19.00 -4.73
N PHE A 289 -0.09 18.16 -3.81
CA PHE A 289 -0.53 18.17 -2.41
C PHE A 289 0.53 17.58 -1.49
N VAL A 290 0.80 18.27 -0.38
CA VAL A 290 1.69 17.80 0.68
C VAL A 290 1.05 18.09 2.04
N ALA A 291 0.74 17.06 2.82
CA ALA A 291 0.30 17.17 4.21
C ALA A 291 1.42 16.81 5.19
N THR A 292 1.32 17.28 6.44
CA THR A 292 2.22 16.90 7.53
C THR A 292 1.43 16.70 8.79
N ASN A 293 1.69 15.57 9.44
CA ASN A 293 1.00 15.15 10.64
C ASN A 293 1.97 15.16 11.82
N ASP A 294 1.40 15.35 13.00
CA ASP A 294 2.09 15.25 14.29
C ASP A 294 2.15 13.81 14.81
N SER A 295 1.49 12.87 14.12
CA SER A 295 1.28 11.50 14.57
C SER A 295 1.03 10.55 13.40
N GLY A 296 1.08 9.25 13.67
CA GLY A 296 1.00 8.17 12.68
C GLY A 296 2.37 7.65 12.25
N GLY A 297 2.37 6.39 11.80
CA GLY A 297 3.53 5.67 11.28
C GLY A 297 3.23 4.99 9.95
N HIS A 298 3.82 3.80 9.78
CA HIS A 298 3.81 3.04 8.52
C HIS A 298 2.43 2.47 8.19
N PHE A 299 1.63 2.08 9.19
CA PHE A 299 0.29 1.53 9.00
C PHE A 299 -0.74 2.65 9.10
N TYR A 300 -0.56 3.70 8.31
CA TYR A 300 -1.28 4.97 8.45
C TYR A 300 -2.80 4.82 8.50
N THR A 301 -3.40 3.94 7.69
CA THR A 301 -4.85 3.70 7.68
C THR A 301 -5.35 2.94 8.90
N THR A 302 -4.51 2.10 9.51
CA THR A 302 -4.84 1.37 10.74
C THR A 302 -4.60 2.23 11.97
N GLU A 303 -3.44 2.90 12.02
CA GLU A 303 -3.04 3.73 13.16
C GLU A 303 -3.87 5.02 13.28
N ARG A 304 -4.19 5.64 12.14
CA ARG A 304 -4.77 6.99 12.04
C ARG A 304 -5.73 7.12 10.86
N PRO A 305 -6.80 6.30 10.76
CA PRO A 305 -7.72 6.30 9.61
C PRO A 305 -8.32 7.66 9.26
N GLU A 306 -8.47 8.55 10.24
CA GLU A 306 -9.00 9.90 10.07
C GLU A 306 -8.11 10.80 9.20
N LEU A 307 -6.79 10.62 9.26
CA LEU A 307 -5.83 11.47 8.58
C LEU A 307 -5.73 11.19 7.06
N PRO A 308 -5.62 9.94 6.54
CA PRO A 308 -5.70 9.68 5.11
C PRO A 308 -7.07 10.04 4.54
N VAL A 309 -8.16 9.87 5.32
CA VAL A 309 -9.50 10.30 4.92
C VAL A 309 -9.54 11.81 4.71
N ARG A 310 -9.04 12.59 5.68
CA ARG A 310 -8.92 14.05 5.58
C ARG A 310 -8.10 14.44 4.35
N ASP A 311 -6.93 13.85 4.18
CA ASP A 311 -5.98 14.19 3.11
C ASP A 311 -6.58 13.91 1.72
N LEU A 312 -7.22 12.75 1.54
CA LEU A 312 -7.93 12.42 0.31
C LEU A 312 -9.07 13.39 0.05
N ARG A 313 -9.84 13.78 1.07
CA ARG A 313 -10.93 14.74 0.91
C ARG A 313 -10.44 16.14 0.55
N ILE A 314 -9.27 16.56 1.01
CA ILE A 314 -8.65 17.83 0.61
C ILE A 314 -8.13 17.73 -0.82
N LEU A 315 -7.38 16.67 -1.13
CA LEU A 315 -6.76 16.44 -2.42
C LEU A 315 -7.79 16.39 -3.57
N PHE A 316 -8.89 15.67 -3.37
CA PHE A 316 -10.01 15.54 -4.34
C PHE A 316 -11.16 16.53 -4.09
N GLY A 317 -11.08 17.33 -3.03
CA GLY A 317 -12.08 18.32 -2.70
C GLY A 317 -12.17 19.42 -3.76
N LYS A 318 -13.23 20.23 -3.74
CA LYS A 318 -13.33 21.40 -4.63
C LYS A 318 -12.12 22.32 -4.40
N GLY A 319 -11.36 22.62 -5.47
CA GLY A 319 -10.12 23.38 -5.38
C GLY A 319 -8.87 22.57 -5.01
N GLY A 320 -9.01 21.27 -4.74
CA GLY A 320 -7.91 20.34 -4.52
C GLY A 320 -7.13 20.06 -5.80
N GLY A 321 -5.86 19.68 -5.66
CA GLY A 321 -4.92 19.53 -6.79
C GLY A 321 -5.37 18.52 -7.86
N VAL A 322 -6.24 17.57 -7.50
CA VAL A 322 -6.80 16.54 -8.41
C VAL A 322 -8.33 16.62 -8.50
N TYR A 323 -8.95 17.72 -8.11
CA TYR A 323 -10.39 17.90 -8.29
C TYR A 323 -10.79 17.70 -9.77
N GLY A 324 -11.80 16.85 -10.01
CA GLY A 324 -12.30 16.57 -11.36
C GLY A 324 -11.32 15.83 -12.26
N VAL A 325 -10.27 15.22 -11.70
CA VAL A 325 -9.27 14.45 -12.48
C VAL A 325 -9.89 13.25 -13.22
N VAL A 326 -10.98 12.69 -12.68
CA VAL A 326 -11.79 11.68 -13.36
C VAL A 326 -12.98 12.39 -14.00
N ASN A 327 -13.05 12.36 -15.33
CA ASN A 327 -14.12 13.00 -16.07
C ASN A 327 -15.50 12.44 -15.62
N GLY A 328 -16.43 13.35 -15.30
CA GLY A 328 -17.77 13.02 -14.82
C GLY A 328 -17.85 12.45 -13.39
N LYS A 329 -16.72 12.26 -12.68
CA LYS A 329 -16.68 11.71 -11.32
C LYS A 329 -15.94 12.66 -10.39
N ASN A 330 -16.68 13.62 -9.84
CA ASN A 330 -16.14 14.66 -8.93
C ASN A 330 -16.30 14.31 -7.45
N GLY A 331 -16.95 13.20 -7.11
CA GLY A 331 -17.18 12.76 -5.73
C GLY A 331 -18.42 13.34 -5.06
N TYR A 332 -19.26 14.13 -5.76
CA TYR A 332 -20.43 14.79 -5.16
C TYR A 332 -21.73 14.49 -5.93
N ASP A 333 -22.84 14.31 -5.20
CA ASP A 333 -24.15 14.04 -5.81
C ASP A 333 -24.79 15.26 -6.50
N THR A 334 -24.34 16.47 -6.20
CA THR A 334 -24.92 17.70 -6.75
C THR A 334 -23.96 18.44 -7.67
N VAL A 335 -24.27 18.41 -8.96
CA VAL A 335 -24.01 19.53 -9.86
C VAL A 335 -24.89 20.66 -9.35
N ARG A 336 -24.32 21.81 -8.99
CA ARG A 336 -25.15 23.03 -8.83
C ARG A 336 -25.79 23.29 -10.20
N GLU A 337 -27.11 23.21 -10.28
CA GLU A 337 -27.84 23.74 -11.43
C GLU A 337 -27.32 25.17 -11.70
N GLY A 338 -26.83 25.41 -12.92
CA GLY A 338 -26.49 26.77 -13.37
C GLY A 338 -25.10 27.00 -13.99
N GLN A 339 -24.21 26.00 -14.11
CA GLN A 339 -23.02 26.13 -14.97
C GLN A 339 -23.12 25.21 -16.17
N THR A 340 -23.60 25.78 -17.28
CA THR A 340 -23.40 25.23 -18.63
C THR A 340 -21.90 25.19 -18.90
N LEU A 341 -21.25 24.06 -18.67
CA LEU A 341 -19.95 23.78 -19.24
C LEU A 341 -20.18 23.52 -20.73
N ILE A 342 -19.72 24.45 -21.56
CA ILE A 342 -19.58 24.24 -22.99
C ILE A 342 -18.60 23.07 -23.14
N VAL A 343 -19.11 21.91 -23.54
CA VAL A 343 -18.30 20.77 -23.95
C VAL A 343 -17.94 21.01 -25.41
N GLU A 344 -16.76 21.59 -25.66
CA GLU A 344 -16.17 21.50 -27.00
C GLU A 344 -15.62 20.08 -27.17
N GLU A 345 -16.22 19.33 -28.09
CA GLU A 345 -15.73 18.03 -28.55
C GLU A 345 -14.32 18.19 -29.15
N CYS A 346 -13.31 17.66 -28.48
CA CYS A 346 -11.99 17.50 -29.07
C CYS A 346 -11.95 16.11 -29.75
N GLN A 347 -12.27 16.07 -31.05
CA GLN A 347 -12.10 14.90 -31.91
C GLN A 347 -10.61 14.72 -32.28
N TYR A 348 -9.88 13.84 -31.60
CA TYR A 348 -8.70 13.18 -32.16
C TYR A 348 -8.52 11.76 -31.58
N PRO A 349 -8.10 10.76 -32.39
CA PRO A 349 -8.07 9.36 -32.00
C PRO A 349 -6.77 9.01 -31.27
N CYS A 350 -6.81 8.80 -29.96
CA CYS A 350 -5.69 8.21 -29.21
C CYS A 350 -6.00 6.77 -28.80
N HIS A 351 -5.16 5.85 -29.29
CA HIS A 351 -5.16 4.44 -28.93
C HIS A 351 -4.95 4.26 -27.42
N LEU A 352 -6.06 4.06 -26.70
CA LEU A 352 -6.09 3.68 -25.29
C LEU A 352 -5.54 2.24 -25.11
N ARG A 353 -4.27 2.10 -24.73
CA ARG A 353 -3.84 0.97 -23.91
C ARG A 353 -4.00 1.34 -22.43
N ARG A 354 -5.14 0.88 -21.89
CA ARG A 354 -5.51 0.50 -20.51
C ARG A 354 -4.98 1.33 -19.32
N ASN A 355 -5.96 1.74 -18.49
CA ASN A 355 -5.94 2.31 -17.14
C ASN A 355 -5.95 3.85 -17.02
N PRO A 356 -7.15 4.47 -16.88
CA PRO A 356 -7.25 5.83 -16.37
C PRO A 356 -7.11 5.80 -14.84
N LEU A 357 -6.12 6.54 -14.34
CA LEU A 357 -5.86 6.86 -12.93
C LEU A 357 -5.33 5.75 -12.01
N LEU A 358 -4.00 5.78 -11.84
CA LEU A 358 -3.35 5.48 -10.56
C LEU A 358 -3.58 6.67 -9.63
N LEU A 359 -4.26 6.46 -8.51
CA LEU A 359 -4.01 7.31 -7.36
C LEU A 359 -3.10 6.55 -6.40
N VAL A 360 -1.90 7.08 -6.25
CA VAL A 360 -1.01 6.70 -5.15
C VAL A 360 -1.60 7.33 -3.91
N SER A 361 -2.31 6.55 -3.07
CA SER A 361 -2.32 6.93 -1.66
C SER A 361 -0.88 6.75 -1.21
N ARG A 362 -0.13 7.85 -1.10
CA ARG A 362 1.09 7.89 -0.31
C ARG A 362 0.67 7.76 1.15
N ILE A 363 0.32 6.53 1.52
CA ILE A 363 0.54 6.02 2.85
C ILE A 363 2.05 5.81 2.87
N THR A 364 2.72 6.67 3.61
CA THR A 364 4.17 6.84 3.61
C THR A 364 4.92 5.54 3.80
#